data_AF-A0A8C2JNC0-F1
#
_entry.id   AF-A0A8C2JNC0-F1
#
_cell.length_a   1.000
_cell.length_b   1.000
_cell.length_c   1.000
_cell.angle_alpha   90.00
_cell.angle_beta   90.00
_cell.angle_gamma   90.00
#
_symmetry.space_group_name_H-M   'P 1'
#
loop_
_entity.id
_entity.type
_entity.pdbx_description
1 polymer ?
#
loop_
_entity_poly.entity_id
_entity_poly.type
_entity_poly.pdbx_seq_one_letter_code
_entity_poly.pdbx_strand_id
1 'polypeptide(L)'
;FSDLHLRDKGPSLKGHQCNCYFEIYFVSSYFAFFFFRLSLCNLTAQSCESLSSALKSSNSVLRELDLSNNDLKDSGVKLLSHGLRSPNCQLQILRLSSCNLTAQSCERLSLALQSSNLVLRELDLSNNVLKDSGVKMLSHGLRSPNCQLQILR
;
A
#
# COMPACT_ATOMS: atom_id res chain seq x y z
N PHE A 1 -8.35 -18.31 11.40
CA PHE A 1 -9.41 -17.29 11.50
C PHE A 1 -9.25 -16.58 12.84
N SER A 2 -8.56 -15.46 12.85
CA SER A 2 -8.50 -14.56 14.00
C SER A 2 -8.72 -13.14 13.49
N ASP A 3 -9.72 -12.52 14.08
CA ASP A 3 -10.38 -11.26 13.73
C ASP A 3 -9.46 -10.11 13.34
N LEU A 4 -9.56 -9.65 12.09
CA LEU A 4 -9.36 -8.23 11.79
C LEU A 4 -10.69 -7.53 12.08
N HIS A 5 -10.96 -7.23 13.35
CA HIS A 5 -12.00 -6.27 13.71
C HIS A 5 -11.52 -4.87 13.33
N LEU A 6 -11.68 -4.49 12.07
CA LEU A 6 -11.86 -3.09 11.71
C LEU A 6 -13.29 -2.69 12.12
N ARG A 7 -13.53 -2.64 13.44
CA ARG A 7 -14.64 -1.85 13.98
C ARG A 7 -14.16 -0.41 14.02
N ASP A 8 -14.42 0.30 12.94
CA ASP A 8 -14.58 1.74 13.05
C ASP A 8 -15.87 2.14 12.35
N LYS A 9 -16.93 2.32 13.15
CA LYS A 9 -18.04 3.19 12.75
C LYS A 9 -17.55 4.61 12.98
N GLY A 10 -16.83 5.16 12.01
CA GLY A 10 -16.46 6.58 11.99
C GLY A 10 -17.71 7.46 11.79
N PRO A 11 -17.80 8.63 12.44
CA PRO A 11 -18.98 9.49 12.36
C PRO A 11 -19.12 10.08 10.96
N SER A 12 -20.37 10.19 10.52
CA SER A 12 -20.75 11.05 9.40
C SER A 12 -20.37 12.49 9.73
N LEU A 13 -19.23 12.94 9.21
CA LEU A 13 -18.87 14.35 9.16
C LEU A 13 -19.06 14.82 7.72
N LYS A 14 -20.06 15.68 7.58
CA LYS A 14 -20.53 16.37 6.37
C LYS A 14 -19.44 16.49 5.28
N GLY A 15 -19.60 15.74 4.20
CA GLY A 15 -19.15 16.18 2.87
C GLY A 15 -18.16 15.30 2.10
N HIS A 16 -17.53 14.26 2.65
CA HIS A 16 -16.58 13.42 1.89
C HIS A 16 -16.94 11.94 2.01
N GLN A 17 -17.36 11.31 0.90
CA GLN A 17 -17.70 9.88 0.84
C GLN A 17 -16.44 9.03 0.95
N CYS A 18 -16.42 8.19 1.98
CA CYS A 18 -15.41 7.19 2.28
C CYS A 18 -15.65 5.96 1.36
N ASN A 19 -14.84 5.75 0.32
CA ASN A 19 -15.02 4.66 -0.65
C ASN A 19 -14.30 3.38 -0.19
N CYS A 20 -14.73 2.86 0.94
CA CYS A 20 -14.23 1.62 1.50
C CYS A 20 -15.07 0.44 0.92
N TYR A 21 -14.51 -0.31 -0.03
CA TYR A 21 -15.17 -1.46 -0.69
C TYR A 21 -14.36 -2.74 -0.50
N PHE A 22 -15.05 -3.83 -0.13
CA PHE A 22 -14.53 -5.20 -0.17
C PHE A 22 -15.17 -5.91 -1.36
N GLU A 23 -14.40 -6.23 -2.40
CA GLU A 23 -14.89 -7.10 -3.46
C GLU A 23 -14.20 -8.46 -3.37
N ILE A 24 -15.00 -9.51 -3.16
CA ILE A 24 -14.58 -10.89 -3.39
C ILE A 24 -15.01 -11.23 -4.81
N TYR A 25 -14.07 -11.21 -5.75
CA TYR A 25 -14.33 -11.76 -7.09
C TYR A 25 -14.38 -13.28 -6.99
N PHE A 26 -15.57 -13.84 -6.81
CA PHE A 26 -15.83 -15.25 -7.15
C PHE A 26 -16.02 -15.33 -8.66
N VAL A 27 -14.93 -15.37 -9.42
CA VAL A 27 -15.00 -15.90 -10.79
C VAL A 27 -14.85 -17.40 -10.68
N SER A 28 -15.84 -18.13 -11.22
CA SER A 28 -15.94 -19.59 -11.12
C SER A 28 -14.59 -20.30 -11.29
N SER A 29 -14.22 -21.00 -10.21
CA SER A 29 -13.22 -22.06 -10.10
C SER A 29 -11.74 -21.78 -9.78
N TYR A 30 -11.07 -20.65 -10.03
CA TYR A 30 -9.64 -20.53 -9.66
C TYR A 30 -9.22 -19.07 -9.33
N PHE A 31 -8.46 -18.90 -8.24
CA PHE A 31 -7.87 -17.66 -7.69
C PHE A 31 -8.81 -16.65 -6.99
N ALA A 32 -8.78 -16.65 -5.66
CA ALA A 32 -9.26 -15.51 -4.87
C ALA A 32 -8.18 -14.41 -4.88
N PHE A 33 -8.39 -13.35 -5.67
CA PHE A 33 -7.61 -12.12 -5.55
C PHE A 33 -8.22 -11.28 -4.41
N PHE A 34 -7.54 -11.19 -3.26
CA PHE A 34 -8.01 -10.33 -2.18
C PHE A 34 -7.59 -8.89 -2.46
N PHE A 35 -8.59 -8.09 -2.84
CA PHE A 35 -8.49 -6.70 -3.18
C PHE A 35 -9.05 -5.83 -2.05
N PHE A 36 -8.30 -4.83 -1.59
CA PHE A 36 -8.75 -3.92 -0.52
C PHE A 36 -8.61 -2.45 -0.90
N ARG A 37 -9.74 -1.75 -1.04
CA ARG A 37 -9.82 -0.30 -1.34
C ARG A 37 -10.15 0.47 -0.07
N LEU A 38 -9.28 1.39 0.30
CA LEU A 38 -9.47 2.37 1.38
C LEU A 38 -9.30 3.81 0.86
N SER A 39 -9.61 4.05 -0.42
CA SER A 39 -9.48 5.38 -1.01
C SER A 39 -10.46 6.36 -0.39
N LEU A 40 -9.99 7.60 -0.11
CA LEU A 40 -10.78 8.64 0.57
C LEU A 40 -11.29 8.24 1.96
N CYS A 41 -10.62 7.31 2.66
CA CYS A 41 -11.08 6.81 3.96
C CYS A 41 -10.49 7.56 5.19
N ASN A 42 -9.92 8.76 5.00
CA ASN A 42 -9.31 9.60 6.04
C ASN A 42 -8.37 8.81 6.97
N LEU A 43 -7.46 8.04 6.36
CA LEU A 43 -6.59 7.12 7.11
C LEU A 43 -5.65 7.86 8.05
N THR A 44 -5.50 7.32 9.25
CA THR A 44 -4.60 7.86 10.28
C THR A 44 -3.27 7.11 10.30
N ALA A 45 -2.32 7.59 11.09
CA ALA A 45 -1.09 6.85 11.37
C ALA A 45 -1.38 5.46 11.97
N GLN A 46 -2.40 5.35 12.84
CA GLN A 46 -2.82 4.07 13.42
C GLN A 46 -3.33 3.11 12.34
N SER A 47 -4.10 3.62 11.37
CA SER A 47 -4.56 2.83 10.23
C SER A 47 -3.39 2.26 9.43
N CYS A 48 -2.33 3.06 9.20
CA CYS A 48 -1.12 2.60 8.51
C CYS A 48 -0.35 1.54 9.31
N GLU A 49 -0.33 1.63 10.64
CA GLU A 49 0.27 0.62 11.51
C GLU A 49 -0.52 -0.70 11.49
N SER A 50 -1.86 -0.63 11.53
CA SER A 50 -2.73 -1.80 11.37
C SER A 50 -2.54 -2.46 10.01
N LEU A 51 -2.50 -1.67 8.92
CA LEU A 51 -2.21 -2.18 7.58
C LEU A 51 -0.82 -2.83 7.48
N SER A 52 0.20 -2.20 8.06
CA SER A 52 1.54 -2.76 8.15
C SER A 52 1.55 -4.09 8.90
N SER A 53 0.77 -4.21 9.97
CA SER A 53 0.61 -5.45 10.74
C SER A 53 -0.13 -6.52 9.93
N ALA A 54 -1.14 -6.16 9.17
CA ALA A 54 -1.84 -7.06 8.25
C ALA A 54 -0.92 -7.58 7.13
N LEU A 55 -0.04 -6.73 6.58
CA LEU A 55 0.97 -7.15 5.59
C LEU A 55 2.03 -8.11 6.16
N LYS A 56 2.34 -8.00 7.46
CA LYS A 56 3.28 -8.90 8.15
C LYS A 56 2.68 -10.25 8.53
N SER A 57 1.35 -10.35 8.59
CA SER A 57 0.66 -11.56 9.04
C SER A 57 0.91 -12.72 8.07
N SER A 58 1.29 -13.89 8.59
CA SER A 58 1.47 -15.10 7.79
C SER A 58 0.18 -15.59 7.13
N ASN A 59 -0.98 -15.19 7.66
CA ASN A 59 -2.29 -15.51 7.10
C ASN A 59 -2.77 -14.47 6.08
N SER A 60 -1.95 -13.48 5.73
CA SER A 60 -2.34 -12.41 4.82
C SER A 60 -2.48 -12.94 3.40
N VAL A 61 -3.70 -12.82 2.87
CA VAL A 61 -4.01 -13.15 1.47
C VAL A 61 -4.08 -11.90 0.59
N LEU A 62 -3.79 -10.71 1.14
CA LEU A 62 -3.88 -9.43 0.43
C LEU A 62 -2.93 -9.40 -0.77
N ARG A 63 -3.50 -9.16 -1.95
CA ARG A 63 -2.77 -9.05 -3.23
C ARG A 63 -2.78 -7.63 -3.76
N GLU A 64 -3.86 -6.89 -3.50
CA GLU A 64 -3.98 -5.52 -3.98
C GLU A 64 -4.48 -4.60 -2.88
N LEU A 65 -3.80 -3.47 -2.72
CA LEU A 65 -4.12 -2.46 -1.72
C LEU A 65 -4.15 -1.08 -2.36
N ASP A 66 -5.31 -0.45 -2.31
CA ASP A 66 -5.50 0.91 -2.79
C ASP A 66 -5.77 1.86 -1.63
N LEU A 67 -4.81 2.74 -1.35
CA LEU A 67 -4.87 3.77 -0.32
C LEU A 67 -4.93 5.16 -0.92
N SER A 68 -5.24 5.29 -2.21
CA SER A 68 -5.20 6.57 -2.93
C SER A 68 -6.10 7.63 -2.28
N ASN A 69 -5.78 8.90 -2.49
CA ASN A 69 -6.56 10.02 -1.97
C ASN A 69 -6.70 10.03 -0.43
N ASN A 70 -5.66 9.60 0.29
CA ASN A 70 -5.57 9.75 1.74
C ASN A 70 -4.31 10.57 2.08
N ASP A 71 -4.39 11.49 3.04
CA ASP A 71 -3.24 12.29 3.50
C ASP A 71 -2.28 11.46 4.37
N LEU A 72 -1.69 10.41 3.79
CA LEU A 72 -0.80 9.47 4.49
C LEU A 72 0.51 10.13 4.92
N LYS A 73 0.98 11.09 4.11
CA LYS A 73 2.30 11.73 4.24
C LYS A 73 3.43 10.69 4.21
N ASP A 74 4.65 11.18 4.40
CA ASP A 74 5.83 10.30 4.46
C ASP A 74 5.82 9.37 5.69
N SER A 75 5.12 9.75 6.77
CA SER A 75 4.98 8.93 7.98
C SER A 75 4.14 7.66 7.75
N GLY A 76 3.03 7.76 7.01
CA GLY A 76 2.21 6.60 6.65
C GLY A 76 2.98 5.61 5.78
N VAL A 77 3.68 6.10 4.74
CA VAL A 77 4.52 5.27 3.87
C VAL A 77 5.69 4.63 4.64
N LYS A 78 6.29 5.36 5.59
CA LYS A 78 7.31 4.78 6.49
C LYS A 78 6.76 3.55 7.23
N LEU A 79 5.56 3.63 7.79
CA LEU A 79 4.92 2.49 8.49
C LEU A 79 4.61 1.33 7.54
N LEU A 80 4.01 1.62 6.39
CA LEU A 80 3.69 0.62 5.36
C LEU A 80 4.95 -0.08 4.83
N SER A 81 6.06 0.65 4.68
CA SER A 81 7.34 0.09 4.21
C SER A 81 7.87 -1.03 5.12
N HIS A 82 7.60 -0.98 6.42
CA HIS A 82 7.95 -2.10 7.33
C HIS A 82 7.15 -3.36 7.01
N GLY A 83 5.87 -3.22 6.65
CA GLY A 83 5.02 -4.32 6.24
C GLY A 83 5.44 -4.92 4.91
N LEU A 84 5.75 -4.07 3.92
CA LEU A 84 6.21 -4.49 2.60
C LEU A 84 7.51 -5.32 2.65
N ARG A 85 8.41 -5.02 3.60
CA ARG A 85 9.67 -5.78 3.77
C ARG A 85 9.51 -7.11 4.51
N SER A 86 8.29 -7.45 4.95
CA SER A 86 8.04 -8.71 5.63
C SER A 86 8.19 -9.90 4.67
N PRO A 87 8.76 -11.03 5.11
CA PRO A 87 8.76 -12.27 4.33
C PRO A 87 7.35 -12.80 4.02
N ASN A 88 6.35 -12.42 4.82
CA ASN A 88 4.97 -12.85 4.63
C ASN A 88 4.18 -11.92 3.70
N CYS A 89 4.76 -10.81 3.23
CA CYS A 89 4.06 -9.86 2.38
C CYS A 89 3.87 -10.45 0.99
N GLN A 90 2.61 -10.61 0.58
CA GLN A 90 2.23 -11.15 -0.73
C GLN A 90 1.60 -10.09 -1.63
N LEU A 91 1.77 -8.81 -1.30
CA LEU A 91 1.16 -7.70 -2.02
C LEU A 91 1.79 -7.55 -3.41
N GLN A 92 0.95 -7.58 -4.44
CA GLN A 92 1.34 -7.46 -5.85
C GLN A 92 1.04 -6.07 -6.40
N ILE A 93 0.00 -5.40 -5.91
CA ILE A 93 -0.41 -4.06 -6.37
C ILE A 93 -0.57 -3.14 -5.17
N LEU A 94 0.09 -1.98 -5.23
CA LEU A 94 -0.04 -0.92 -4.24
C LEU A 94 -0.35 0.42 -4.93
N ARG A 95 -1.45 1.06 -4.52
CA ARG A 95 -1.82 2.41 -4.97
C ARG A 95 -1.72 3.41 -3.84
N LEU A 96 -0.95 4.46 -4.09
CA LEU A 96 -0.71 5.59 -3.20
C LEU A 96 -0.88 6.90 -3.97
N SER A 97 -1.76 6.94 -4.98
CA SER A 97 -2.00 8.15 -5.75
C SER A 97 -2.59 9.23 -4.86
N SER A 98 -2.17 10.49 -5.05
CA SER A 98 -2.72 11.63 -4.30
C SER A 98 -2.63 11.47 -2.78
N CYS A 99 -1.50 10.97 -2.26
CA CYS A 99 -1.31 10.67 -0.83
C CYS A 99 -0.45 11.69 -0.06
N ASN A 100 -0.20 12.86 -0.66
CA ASN A 100 0.66 13.92 -0.12
C ASN A 100 2.09 13.43 0.20
N LEU A 101 2.64 12.62 -0.70
CA LEU A 101 3.97 12.04 -0.56
C LEU A 101 5.05 12.96 -1.11
N THR A 102 6.24 12.91 -0.50
CA THR A 102 7.43 13.63 -0.96
C THR A 102 8.54 12.64 -1.35
N ALA A 103 9.70 13.18 -1.74
CA ALA A 103 10.90 12.37 -2.00
C ALA A 103 11.27 11.44 -0.82
N GLN A 104 10.92 11.78 0.42
CA GLN A 104 11.22 10.93 1.58
C GLN A 104 10.46 9.59 1.51
N SER A 105 9.23 9.57 0.99
CA SER A 105 8.50 8.32 0.72
C SER A 105 9.21 7.45 -0.31
N CYS A 106 9.79 8.07 -1.35
CA CYS A 106 10.55 7.36 -2.39
C CYS A 106 11.76 6.62 -1.81
N GLU A 107 12.47 7.20 -0.84
CA GLU A 107 13.57 6.53 -0.14
C GLU A 107 13.08 5.26 0.58
N ARG A 108 11.96 5.36 1.31
CA ARG A 108 11.39 4.23 2.07
C ARG A 108 10.92 3.11 1.14
N LEU A 109 10.27 3.46 0.04
CA LEU A 109 9.82 2.52 -0.97
C LEU A 109 11.00 1.90 -1.72
N SER A 110 12.05 2.67 -2.02
CA SER A 110 13.29 2.16 -2.62
C SER A 110 13.95 1.09 -1.76
N LEU A 111 13.99 1.27 -0.43
CA LEU A 111 14.47 0.25 0.49
C LEU A 111 13.56 -1.00 0.52
N ALA A 112 12.24 -0.82 0.36
CA ALA A 112 11.32 -1.94 0.27
C ALA A 112 11.50 -2.74 -1.03
N LEU A 113 11.65 -2.07 -2.17
CA LEU A 113 11.88 -2.67 -3.50
C LEU A 113 13.19 -3.48 -3.58
N GLN A 114 14.15 -3.20 -2.70
CA GLN A 114 15.39 -3.97 -2.59
C GLN A 114 15.23 -5.30 -1.85
N SER A 115 14.13 -5.48 -1.09
CA SER A 115 13.88 -6.69 -0.31
C SER A 115 13.64 -7.90 -1.22
N SER A 116 14.33 -9.01 -0.95
CA SER A 116 14.20 -10.27 -1.69
C SER A 116 12.81 -10.90 -1.61
N ASN A 117 12.03 -10.54 -0.58
CA ASN A 117 10.72 -11.14 -0.34
C ASN A 117 9.58 -10.35 -0.99
N LEU A 118 9.83 -9.14 -1.47
CA LEU A 118 8.78 -8.30 -2.01
C LEU A 118 8.38 -8.79 -3.41
N VAL A 119 7.11 -9.15 -3.58
CA VAL A 119 6.53 -9.64 -4.84
C VAL A 119 5.68 -8.58 -5.56
N LEU A 120 5.91 -7.29 -5.25
CA LEU A 120 5.18 -6.16 -5.80
C LEU A 120 5.45 -6.04 -7.31
N ARG A 121 4.37 -6.05 -8.10
CA ARG A 121 4.38 -5.92 -9.57
C ARG A 121 3.97 -4.53 -10.03
N GLU A 122 3.09 -3.87 -9.29
CA GLU A 122 2.57 -2.57 -9.64
C GLU A 122 2.60 -1.61 -8.45
N LEU A 123 3.15 -0.43 -8.69
CA LEU A 123 3.21 0.67 -7.73
C LEU A 123 2.71 1.94 -8.42
N ASP A 124 1.66 2.53 -7.87
CA ASP A 124 1.11 3.80 -8.35
C ASP A 124 1.40 4.89 -7.32
N LEU A 125 2.24 5.85 -7.68
CA LEU A 125 2.60 7.05 -6.92
C LEU A 125 2.14 8.33 -7.62
N SER A 126 1.27 8.22 -8.62
CA SER A 126 0.78 9.36 -9.40
C SER A 126 0.16 10.43 -8.52
N ASN A 127 0.11 11.67 -9.01
CA ASN A 127 -0.47 12.80 -8.27
C ASN A 127 0.19 13.09 -6.90
N ASN A 128 1.47 12.74 -6.72
CA ASN A 128 2.29 13.15 -5.57
C ASN A 128 3.43 14.09 -6.00
N VAL A 129 3.94 14.90 -5.06
CA VAL A 129 5.00 15.89 -5.32
C VAL A 129 6.37 15.28 -4.99
N LEU A 130 6.79 14.29 -5.79
CA LEU A 130 8.01 13.51 -5.52
C LEU A 130 9.30 14.25 -5.89
N LYS A 131 9.24 15.14 -6.88
CA LYS A 131 10.38 15.85 -7.51
C LYS A 131 11.40 14.88 -8.14
N ASP A 132 12.39 15.43 -8.84
CA ASP A 132 13.48 14.65 -9.46
C ASP A 132 14.27 13.83 -8.43
N SER A 133 14.39 14.35 -7.21
CA SER A 133 15.04 13.64 -6.10
C SER A 133 14.31 12.33 -5.74
N GLY A 134 12.97 12.34 -5.73
CA GLY A 134 12.18 11.13 -5.49
C GLY A 134 12.37 10.08 -6.59
N VAL A 135 12.38 10.50 -7.86
CA VAL A 135 12.65 9.62 -9.00
C VAL A 135 14.05 9.00 -8.90
N LYS A 136 15.06 9.80 -8.55
CA LYS A 136 16.43 9.32 -8.34
C LYS A 136 16.49 8.27 -7.23
N MET A 137 15.79 8.48 -6.12
CA MET A 137 15.74 7.50 -5.01
C MET A 137 15.05 6.19 -5.42
N LEU A 138 13.91 6.25 -6.11
CA LEU A 138 13.25 5.05 -6.63
C LEU A 138 14.12 4.29 -7.62
N SER A 139 14.87 5.00 -8.48
CA SER A 139 15.76 4.37 -9.46
C SER A 139 16.81 3.45 -8.84
N HIS A 140 17.23 3.71 -7.59
CA HIS A 140 18.13 2.80 -6.88
C HIS A 140 17.42 1.48 -6.52
N GLY A 141 16.18 1.55 -6.04
CA GLY A 141 15.40 0.38 -5.68
C GLY A 141 15.05 -0.49 -6.88
N LEU A 142 14.70 0.16 -8.00
CA LEU A 142 14.36 -0.50 -9.26
C LEU A 142 15.54 -1.24 -9.92
N ARG A 143 16.78 -0.82 -9.65
CA ARG A 143 18.00 -1.50 -10.13
C ARG A 143 18.35 -2.75 -9.31
N SER A 144 17.66 -3.00 -8.20
CA SER A 144 17.90 -4.18 -7.39
C SER A 144 17.57 -5.44 -8.20
N PRO A 145 18.42 -6.49 -8.17
CA PRO A 145 18.09 -7.78 -8.79
C PRO A 145 16.86 -8.45 -8.15
N ASN A 146 16.49 -8.04 -6.93
CA ASN A 146 15.29 -8.51 -6.24
C ASN A 146 14.02 -7.76 -6.65
N CYS A 147 14.14 -6.65 -7.38
CA CYS A 147 12.98 -5.83 -7.73
C CYS A 147 12.14 -6.56 -8.79
N GLN A 148 10.88 -6.84 -8.44
CA GLN A 148 9.93 -7.53 -9.30
C GLN A 148 8.91 -6.61 -9.97
N LEU A 149 9.07 -5.29 -9.77
CA LEU A 149 8.15 -4.26 -10.23
C LEU A 149 8.16 -4.19 -11.76
N GLN A 150 6.97 -4.25 -12.36
CA GLN A 150 6.76 -4.20 -13.80
C GLN A 150 6.13 -2.87 -14.22
N ILE A 151 5.28 -2.31 -13.35
CA ILE A 151 4.53 -1.09 -13.61
C ILE A 151 4.80 -0.10 -12.47
N LEU A 152 5.32 1.07 -12.84
CA LEU A 152 5.42 2.24 -11.97
C LEU A 152 4.63 3.37 -12.63
N ARG A 153 3.65 3.93 -11.92
CA ARG A 153 2.87 5.10 -12.35
C ARG A 153 3.10 6.29 -11.43
#